data_AF-S4X068-F1
#
_entry.id   AF-S4X068-F1
#
_cell.length_a   1.000
_cell.length_b   1.000
_cell.length_c   1.000
_cell.angle_alpha   90.00
_cell.angle_beta   90.00
_cell.angle_gamma   90.00
#
_symmetry.space_group_name_H-M   'P 1'
#
loop_
_entity.id
_entity.type
_entity.pdbx_description
1 polymer ?
#
loop_
_entity_poly.entity_id
_entity_poly.type
_entity_poly.pdbx_seq_one_letter_code
_entity_poly.pdbx_strand_id
1 'polypeptide(L)'
;TLAREYRKGNWTIQETLILITAKKLDDERRLKTPAACSTSTTTTRTSGELRWKWVENYCWSHGCLRSQNQCNDKWDNLLRDYKKVRDYESKSNDNDNNNNKHFPSYWTLNKQQRKEQNLPSNMVFEVYQTIADVLQRKQTQSQRQHQQPLAIPLVTSSPSPLQTLPPPPLPPPPPPPPPPPPVSSTTPVGS
;
A
#
# COMPACT_ATOMS: atom_id res chain seq x y z
N THR A 1 5.36 7.66 29.01
CA THR A 1 5.62 6.73 27.89
C THR A 1 7.10 6.72 27.63
N LEU A 2 7.77 5.57 27.68
CA LEU A 2 9.20 5.49 27.30
C LEU A 2 9.32 5.81 25.81
N ALA A 3 10.22 6.73 25.46
CA ALA A 3 10.49 7.06 24.07
C ALA A 3 11.08 5.84 23.34
N ARG A 4 10.70 5.63 22.08
CA ARG A 4 11.29 4.60 21.23
C ARG A 4 12.78 4.87 21.05
N GLU A 5 13.62 3.93 21.44
CA GLU A 5 15.05 3.96 21.14
C GLU A 5 15.30 3.34 19.76
N TYR A 6 15.71 4.17 18.81
CA TYR A 6 16.00 3.72 17.45
C TYR A 6 17.47 3.36 17.26
N ARG A 7 17.69 2.24 16.57
CA ARG A 7 19.01 1.76 16.19
C ARG A 7 19.67 2.69 15.19
N LYS A 8 20.94 2.98 15.42
CA LYS A 8 21.81 3.74 14.50
C LYS A 8 22.76 2.79 13.76
N GLY A 9 23.29 3.24 12.62
CA GLY A 9 24.32 2.53 11.86
C GLY A 9 23.79 1.61 10.76
N ASN A 10 24.65 0.67 10.36
CA ASN A 10 24.47 -0.18 9.18
C ASN A 10 23.18 -1.01 9.25
N TRP A 11 22.50 -1.11 8.11
CA TRP A 11 21.32 -1.96 7.95
C TRP A 11 21.74 -3.40 7.73
N THR A 12 21.17 -4.31 8.52
CA THR A 12 21.33 -5.74 8.29
C THR A 12 20.45 -6.20 7.12
N ILE A 13 20.75 -7.38 6.57
CA ILE A 13 19.90 -8.01 5.56
C ILE A 13 18.50 -8.26 6.15
N GLN A 14 18.42 -8.76 7.38
CA GLN A 14 17.16 -9.02 8.08
C GLN A 14 16.31 -7.75 8.23
N GLU A 15 16.89 -6.64 8.72
CA GLU A 15 16.19 -5.35 8.81
C GLU A 15 15.69 -4.86 7.44
N THR A 16 16.49 -5.09 6.39
CA THR A 16 16.15 -4.73 5.01
C THR A 16 14.96 -5.55 4.49
N LEU A 17 14.94 -6.85 4.74
CA LEU A 17 13.84 -7.74 4.35
C LEU A 17 12.54 -7.41 5.11
N ILE A 18 12.65 -7.05 6.39
CA ILE A 18 11.50 -6.57 7.19
C ILE A 18 10.91 -5.30 6.57
N LEU A 19 11.75 -4.33 6.19
CA LEU A 19 11.30 -3.10 5.54
C LEU A 19 10.60 -3.37 4.20
N ILE A 20 11.14 -4.28 3.38
CA ILE A 20 10.53 -4.64 2.08
C ILE A 20 9.16 -5.32 2.29
N THR A 21 9.07 -6.21 3.27
CA THR A 21 7.80 -6.85 3.67
C THR A 21 6.80 -5.82 4.18
N ALA A 22 7.23 -4.86 5.00
CA ALA A 22 6.38 -3.76 5.44
C ALA A 22 5.83 -2.98 4.24
N LYS A 23 6.69 -2.66 3.25
CA LYS A 23 6.27 -1.93 2.05
C LYS A 23 5.30 -2.72 1.19
N LYS A 24 5.48 -4.04 1.06
CA LYS A 24 4.53 -4.95 0.41
C LYS A 24 3.15 -4.85 1.03
N LEU A 25 3.06 -4.96 2.36
CA LEU A 25 1.80 -4.92 3.10
C LEU A 25 1.14 -3.54 3.08
N ASP A 26 1.93 -2.47 3.15
CA ASP A 26 1.44 -1.09 3.01
C ASP A 26 0.79 -0.87 1.64
N ASP A 27 1.46 -1.29 0.56
CA ASP A 27 0.93 -1.19 -0.80
C ASP A 27 -0.37 -2.01 -0.93
N GLU A 28 -0.37 -3.23 -0.41
CA GLU A 28 -1.54 -4.12 -0.36
C GLU A 28 -2.72 -3.51 0.40
N ARG A 29 -2.49 -2.89 1.55
CA ARG A 29 -3.55 -2.21 2.31
C ARG A 29 -4.16 -1.06 1.51
N ARG A 30 -3.32 -0.30 0.80
CA ARG A 30 -3.75 0.82 -0.03
C ARG A 30 -4.63 0.39 -1.20
N LEU A 31 -4.40 -0.80 -1.74
CA LEU A 31 -5.19 -1.34 -2.85
C LEU A 31 -6.58 -1.81 -2.43
N LYS A 32 -6.72 -2.30 -1.18
CA LYS A 32 -8.01 -2.75 -0.62
C LYS A 32 -8.88 -1.64 -0.06
N THR A 33 -8.34 -0.42 0.11
CA THR A 33 -9.13 0.72 0.60
C THR A 33 -9.70 1.46 -0.61
N PRO A 34 -11.02 1.39 -0.90
CA PRO A 34 -11.59 2.09 -2.04
C PRO A 34 -11.36 3.60 -1.90
N ALA A 35 -10.99 4.25 -3.00
CA ALA A 35 -10.62 5.67 -3.08
C ALA A 35 -11.77 6.66 -2.76
N ALA A 36 -12.85 6.23 -2.12
CA ALA A 36 -14.05 7.00 -1.82
C ALA A 36 -13.89 8.04 -0.69
N CYS A 37 -12.72 8.11 -0.02
CA CYS A 37 -12.46 9.12 1.02
C CYS A 37 -11.44 10.19 0.60
N SER A 38 -11.11 10.32 -0.68
CA SER A 38 -10.18 11.35 -1.18
C SER A 38 -10.89 12.68 -1.51
N THR A 39 -11.79 13.13 -0.63
CA THR A 39 -12.32 14.50 -0.65
C THR A 39 -11.71 15.28 0.51
N SER A 40 -10.45 15.70 0.36
CA SER A 40 -9.82 16.70 1.23
C SER A 40 -8.58 17.25 0.53
N THR A 41 -8.72 18.44 -0.03
CA THR A 41 -7.74 19.18 -0.84
C THR A 41 -6.52 19.73 -0.06
N THR A 42 -6.16 19.14 1.09
CA THR A 42 -5.07 19.69 1.95
C THR A 42 -4.13 18.64 2.59
N THR A 43 -4.26 17.33 2.31
CA THR A 43 -3.68 16.27 3.18
C THR A 43 -2.69 15.29 2.53
N THR A 44 -1.95 15.70 1.49
CA THR A 44 -0.90 14.83 0.91
C THR A 44 0.28 14.61 1.87
N ARG A 45 0.69 15.66 2.60
CA ARG A 45 1.77 15.58 3.60
C ARG A 45 1.39 14.71 4.80
N THR A 46 0.16 14.83 5.30
CA THR A 46 -0.33 14.01 6.43
C THR A 46 -0.54 12.56 6.00
N SER A 47 -0.98 12.30 4.77
CA SER A 47 -1.10 10.94 4.23
C SER A 47 0.25 10.24 4.08
N GLY A 48 1.29 10.96 3.64
CA GLY A 48 2.66 10.44 3.54
C GLY A 48 3.24 10.09 4.92
N GLU A 49 3.10 11.01 5.87
CA GLU A 49 3.52 10.82 7.27
C GLU A 49 2.82 9.61 7.91
N LEU A 50 1.50 9.48 7.75
CA LEU A 50 0.72 8.36 8.27
C LEU A 50 1.15 7.01 7.67
N ARG A 51 1.55 6.98 6.39
CA ARG A 51 2.05 5.76 5.73
C ARG A 51 3.32 5.28 6.38
N TRP A 52 4.29 6.17 6.50
CA TRP A 52 5.59 5.81 7.05
C TRP A 52 5.51 5.49 8.55
N LYS A 53 4.63 6.14 9.30
CA LYS A 53 4.33 5.78 10.70
C LYS A 53 3.85 4.33 10.84
N TRP A 54 3.03 3.85 9.90
CA TRP A 54 2.61 2.45 9.92
C TRP A 54 3.76 1.50 9.58
N VAL A 55 4.57 1.85 8.58
CA VAL A 55 5.77 1.07 8.22
C VAL A 55 6.72 0.97 9.41
N GLU A 56 6.95 2.09 10.11
CA GLU A 56 7.74 2.13 11.34
C GLU A 56 7.19 1.17 12.41
N ASN A 57 5.88 1.21 12.67
CA ASN A 57 5.24 0.32 13.65
C ASN A 57 5.43 -1.16 13.29
N TYR A 58 5.29 -1.52 12.02
CA TYR A 58 5.52 -2.88 11.55
C TYR A 58 6.98 -3.28 11.73
N CYS A 59 7.92 -2.44 11.30
CA CYS A 59 9.35 -2.68 11.49
C CYS A 59 9.67 -2.88 12.97
N TRP A 60 9.15 -2.02 13.84
CA TRP A 60 9.35 -2.07 15.28
C TRP A 60 8.88 -3.40 15.89
N SER A 61 7.66 -3.85 15.55
CA SER A 61 7.10 -5.10 16.08
C SER A 61 7.85 -6.34 15.61
N HIS A 62 8.64 -6.25 14.55
CA HIS A 62 9.47 -7.34 14.01
C HIS A 62 10.96 -7.20 14.38
N GLY A 63 11.29 -6.36 15.38
CA GLY A 63 12.65 -6.18 15.87
C GLY A 63 13.54 -5.29 14.99
N CYS A 64 12.99 -4.68 13.94
CA CYS A 64 13.66 -3.64 13.16
C CYS A 64 13.41 -2.27 13.82
N LEU A 65 14.24 -1.92 14.78
CA LEU A 65 14.13 -0.71 15.61
C LEU A 65 14.57 0.55 14.84
N ARG A 66 13.94 0.83 13.70
CA ARG A 66 14.28 1.95 12.80
C ARG A 66 13.13 2.95 12.80
N SER A 67 13.48 4.23 12.85
CA SER A 67 12.48 5.31 12.81
C SER A 67 11.85 5.42 11.43
N GLN A 68 10.75 6.16 11.37
CA GLN A 68 10.07 6.52 10.14
C GLN A 68 11.03 7.01 9.05
N ASN A 69 11.85 8.02 9.37
CA ASN A 69 12.75 8.66 8.42
C ASN A 69 13.84 7.68 7.97
N GLN A 70 14.37 6.87 8.89
CA GLN A 70 15.36 5.85 8.53
C GLN A 70 14.79 4.82 7.56
N CYS A 71 13.55 4.37 7.77
CA CYS A 71 12.86 3.45 6.87
C CYS A 71 12.64 4.08 5.49
N ASN A 72 12.19 5.34 5.45
CA ASN A 72 11.98 6.08 4.20
C ASN A 72 13.29 6.23 3.41
N ASP A 73 14.33 6.76 4.04
CA ASP A 73 15.64 6.96 3.40
C ASP A 73 16.24 5.65 2.89
N LYS A 74 16.13 4.58 3.70
CA LYS A 74 16.59 3.25 3.30
C LYS A 74 15.83 2.73 2.10
N TRP A 75 14.51 2.86 2.08
CA TRP A 75 13.68 2.42 0.96
C TRP A 75 14.05 3.14 -0.34
N ASP A 76 14.21 4.46 -0.27
CA ASP A 76 14.61 5.29 -1.40
C ASP A 76 16.00 4.90 -1.94
N ASN A 77 16.95 4.63 -1.05
CA ASN A 77 18.28 4.13 -1.43
C ASN A 77 18.19 2.74 -2.09
N LEU A 78 17.38 1.83 -1.54
CA LEU A 78 17.18 0.49 -2.10
C LEU A 78 16.61 0.55 -3.51
N LEU A 79 15.63 1.42 -3.77
CA LEU A 79 15.05 1.57 -5.11
C LEU A 79 16.05 2.11 -6.12
N ARG A 80 16.91 3.07 -5.71
CA ARG A 80 18.00 3.58 -6.55
C ARG A 80 19.02 2.49 -6.88
N ASP A 81 19.44 1.75 -5.86
CA ASP A 81 20.42 0.67 -6.04
C ASP A 81 19.84 -0.46 -6.91
N TYR A 82 18.58 -0.85 -6.68
CA TYR A 82 17.87 -1.84 -7.49
C TYR A 82 17.84 -1.43 -8.96
N LYS A 83 17.46 -0.17 -9.25
CA LYS A 83 17.43 0.34 -10.62
C LYS A 83 18.79 0.24 -11.28
N LYS A 84 19.86 0.67 -10.60
CA LYS A 84 21.23 0.58 -11.12
C LYS A 84 21.63 -0.86 -11.45
N VAL A 85 21.38 -1.81 -10.55
CA VAL A 85 21.72 -3.22 -10.76
C VAL A 85 20.90 -3.81 -11.91
N ARG A 86 19.59 -3.58 -11.93
CA ARG A 86 18.71 -4.08 -13.00
C ARG A 86 19.11 -3.55 -14.38
N ASP A 87 19.40 -2.25 -14.48
CA ASP A 87 19.80 -1.64 -15.75
C ASP A 87 21.19 -2.13 -16.23
N TYR A 88 22.07 -2.55 -15.30
CA TYR A 88 23.33 -3.21 -15.62
C TYR A 88 23.13 -4.65 -16.11
N GLU A 89 22.33 -5.44 -15.39
CA GLU A 89 22.02 -6.83 -15.78
C GLU A 89 21.36 -6.90 -17.17
N SER A 90 20.48 -5.96 -17.50
CA SER A 90 19.88 -5.88 -18.85
C SER A 90 20.95 -5.73 -19.94
N LYS A 91 21.96 -4.87 -19.72
CA LYS A 91 23.05 -4.64 -20.68
C LYS A 91 24.00 -5.82 -20.77
N SER A 92 24.21 -6.54 -19.67
CA SER A 92 24.98 -7.78 -19.65
C SER A 92 24.31 -8.84 -20.52
N ASN A 93 22.99 -9.05 -20.37
CA ASN A 93 22.21 -9.98 -21.19
C ASN A 93 22.13 -9.59 -22.68
N ASP A 94 21.98 -8.30 -23.00
CA ASP A 94 21.91 -7.84 -24.40
C ASP A 94 23.25 -8.01 -25.14
N ASN A 95 24.38 -7.82 -24.44
CA ASN A 95 25.71 -7.91 -25.04
C ASN A 95 26.23 -9.34 -25.21
N ASP A 96 25.78 -10.30 -24.39
CA ASP A 96 26.13 -11.72 -24.56
C ASP A 96 25.61 -12.26 -25.91
N ASN A 97 24.50 -11.70 -26.40
CA ASN A 97 23.94 -12.02 -27.72
C ASN A 97 24.70 -11.39 -28.90
N ASN A 98 25.58 -10.41 -28.66
CA ASN A 98 26.17 -9.58 -29.72
C ASN A 98 27.71 -9.56 -29.64
N ASN A 99 28.34 -10.74 -29.46
CA ASN A 99 29.74 -11.17 -29.73
C ASN A 99 30.95 -10.21 -29.52
N ASN A 100 30.79 -8.97 -29.01
CA ASN A 100 31.83 -7.95 -29.12
C ASN A 100 32.23 -7.29 -27.80
N LYS A 101 31.63 -7.67 -26.66
CA LYS A 101 32.16 -7.40 -25.31
C LYS A 101 31.40 -8.21 -24.26
N HIS A 102 32.01 -9.24 -23.68
CA HIS A 102 31.40 -9.98 -22.57
C HIS A 102 31.32 -9.06 -21.34
N PHE A 103 30.11 -8.64 -20.98
CA PHE A 103 29.84 -7.94 -19.74
C PHE A 103 29.44 -8.97 -18.69
N PRO A 104 30.25 -9.21 -17.64
CA PRO A 104 29.90 -10.17 -16.59
C PRO A 104 28.65 -9.70 -15.83
N SER A 105 27.85 -10.65 -15.35
CA SER A 105 26.72 -10.34 -14.47
C SER A 105 27.18 -9.66 -13.17
N TYR A 106 26.37 -8.75 -12.64
CA TYR A 106 26.54 -8.09 -11.36
C TYR A 106 26.85 -9.07 -10.22
N TRP A 107 26.24 -10.26 -10.26
CA TRP A 107 26.37 -11.26 -9.21
C TRP A 107 27.75 -11.92 -9.19
N THR A 108 28.45 -11.95 -10.32
CA THR A 108 29.80 -12.50 -10.44
C THR A 108 30.89 -11.45 -10.19
N LEU A 109 30.56 -10.16 -10.27
CA LEU A 109 31.49 -9.07 -9.99
C LEU A 109 31.91 -9.00 -8.51
N ASN A 110 33.21 -8.89 -8.27
CA ASN A 110 33.77 -8.56 -6.96
C ASN A 110 33.54 -7.07 -6.61
N LYS A 111 33.71 -6.72 -5.33
CA LYS A 111 33.43 -5.36 -4.80
C LYS A 111 34.16 -4.25 -5.56
N GLN A 112 35.42 -4.47 -5.96
CA GLN A 112 36.19 -3.48 -6.70
C GLN A 112 35.64 -3.26 -8.12
N GLN A 113 35.32 -4.34 -8.83
CA GLN A 113 34.73 -4.26 -10.17
C GLN A 113 33.36 -3.57 -10.14
N ARG A 114 32.55 -3.83 -9.10
CA ARG A 114 31.28 -3.10 -8.89
C ARG A 114 31.53 -1.59 -8.77
N LYS A 115 32.56 -1.18 -8.03
CA LYS A 115 32.93 0.23 -7.88
C LYS A 115 33.37 0.86 -9.21
N GLU A 116 34.19 0.17 -9.99
CA GLU A 116 34.64 0.61 -11.32
C GLU A 116 33.46 0.79 -12.29
N GLN A 117 32.44 -0.07 -12.18
CA GLN A 117 31.19 0.02 -12.95
C GLN A 117 30.14 0.96 -12.31
N ASN A 118 30.48 1.70 -11.25
CA ASN A 118 29.57 2.58 -10.51
C ASN A 118 28.30 1.89 -9.95
N LEU A 119 28.41 0.61 -9.65
CA LEU A 119 27.34 -0.23 -9.13
C LEU A 119 27.31 -0.26 -7.60
N PRO A 120 26.14 -0.48 -6.98
CA PRO A 120 26.03 -0.63 -5.54
C PRO A 120 26.91 -1.77 -5.03
N SER A 121 27.66 -1.57 -3.94
CA SER A 121 28.52 -2.62 -3.38
C SER A 121 27.77 -3.61 -2.47
N ASN A 122 26.69 -3.15 -1.84
CA ASN A 122 25.98 -3.90 -0.78
C ASN A 122 24.66 -4.53 -1.24
N MET A 123 24.31 -4.45 -2.53
CA MET A 123 23.13 -5.15 -3.02
C MET A 123 23.41 -6.66 -3.01
N VAL A 124 22.54 -7.39 -2.32
CA VAL A 124 22.56 -8.85 -2.25
C VAL A 124 21.41 -9.42 -3.06
N PHE A 125 21.60 -10.62 -3.60
CA PHE A 125 20.65 -11.25 -4.51
C PHE A 125 19.25 -11.39 -3.91
N GLU A 126 19.16 -11.81 -2.65
CA GLU A 126 17.91 -11.98 -1.93
C GLU A 126 17.10 -10.67 -1.81
N VAL A 127 17.78 -9.57 -1.46
CA VAL A 127 17.16 -8.24 -1.37
C VAL A 127 16.68 -7.76 -2.74
N TYR A 128 17.49 -7.96 -3.78
CA TYR A 128 17.13 -7.62 -5.15
C TYR A 128 15.87 -8.35 -5.62
N GLN A 129 15.84 -9.68 -5.44
CA GLN A 129 14.70 -10.54 -5.78
C GLN A 129 13.44 -10.10 -5.04
N THR A 130 13.54 -9.84 -3.74
CA THR A 130 12.40 -9.44 -2.92
C THR A 130 11.84 -8.08 -3.34
N ILE A 131 12.71 -7.11 -3.68
CA ILE A 131 12.29 -5.81 -4.22
C ILE A 131 11.61 -6.00 -5.59
N ALA A 132 12.18 -6.84 -6.46
CA ALA A 132 11.63 -7.13 -7.77
C ALA A 132 10.19 -7.66 -7.67
N ASP A 133 9.92 -8.62 -6.78
CA ASP A 133 8.56 -9.16 -6.54
C ASP A 133 7.57 -8.05 -6.13
N VAL A 134 7.97 -7.18 -5.19
CA VAL A 134 7.11 -6.08 -4.73
C VAL A 134 6.81 -5.09 -5.85
N LEU A 135 7.78 -4.79 -6.71
CA LEU A 135 7.60 -3.86 -7.83
C LEU A 135 6.83 -4.47 -8.99
N GLN A 136 7.03 -5.75 -9.31
CA GLN A 136 6.36 -6.41 -10.43
C GLN A 136 4.86 -6.55 -10.18
N ARG A 137 4.45 -6.85 -8.94
CA ARG A 137 3.03 -6.88 -8.55
C ARG A 137 2.32 -5.54 -8.77
N LYS A 138 3.02 -4.42 -8.59
CA LYS A 138 2.46 -3.09 -8.92
C LYS A 138 2.23 -2.92 -10.41
N GLN A 139 3.15 -3.39 -11.26
CA GLN A 139 3.03 -3.26 -12.72
C GLN A 139 1.86 -4.07 -13.28
N THR A 140 1.69 -5.33 -12.85
CA THR A 140 0.58 -6.19 -13.29
C THR A 140 -0.78 -5.62 -12.86
N GLN A 141 -0.86 -5.03 -11.66
CA GLN A 141 -2.10 -4.42 -11.18
C GLN A 141 -2.42 -3.08 -11.84
N SER A 142 -1.43 -2.23 -12.11
CA SER A 142 -1.62 -1.00 -12.90
C SER A 142 -2.11 -1.31 -14.31
N GLN A 143 -1.61 -2.38 -14.94
CA GLN A 143 -2.12 -2.82 -16.24
C GLN A 143 -3.58 -3.30 -16.17
N ARG A 144 -3.98 -4.05 -15.13
CA ARG A 144 -5.39 -4.43 -14.93
C ARG A 144 -6.32 -3.23 -14.73
N GLN A 145 -5.86 -2.16 -14.07
CA GLN A 145 -6.66 -0.94 -13.92
C GLN A 145 -6.78 -0.13 -15.23
N HIS A 146 -5.78 -0.20 -16.13
CA HIS A 146 -5.81 0.50 -17.43
C HIS A 146 -6.47 -0.30 -18.57
N GLN A 147 -6.73 -1.60 -18.39
CA GLN A 147 -7.46 -2.45 -19.34
C GLN A 147 -8.96 -2.58 -19.04
N GLN A 148 -9.58 -1.62 -18.33
CA GLN A 148 -11.03 -1.47 -18.43
C GLN A 148 -11.34 -1.07 -19.88
N PRO A 149 -11.93 -1.92 -20.73
CA PRO A 149 -12.31 -1.50 -22.06
C PRO A 149 -13.44 -0.48 -21.89
N LEU A 150 -13.32 0.66 -22.58
CA LEU A 150 -14.48 1.50 -22.92
C LEU A 150 -15.40 0.66 -23.81
N ALA A 151 -16.25 -0.17 -23.21
CA ALA A 151 -17.22 -0.96 -23.94
C ALA A 151 -18.37 -0.03 -24.39
N ILE A 152 -18.37 0.26 -25.68
CA ILE A 152 -19.47 0.84 -26.47
C ILE A 152 -20.72 -0.02 -26.23
N PRO A 153 -21.91 0.54 -25.95
CA PRO A 153 -23.10 -0.27 -25.74
C PRO A 153 -23.61 -0.79 -27.08
N LEU A 154 -23.21 -2.01 -27.46
CA LEU A 154 -23.84 -2.74 -28.55
C LEU A 154 -25.04 -3.50 -27.99
N VAL A 155 -26.22 -3.11 -28.46
CA VAL A 155 -27.49 -3.79 -28.24
C VAL A 155 -27.42 -5.21 -28.81
N THR A 156 -27.48 -6.23 -27.95
CA THR A 156 -27.97 -7.55 -28.33
C THR A 156 -28.48 -8.29 -27.09
N SER A 157 -29.65 -8.90 -27.26
CA SER A 157 -30.57 -9.43 -26.26
C SER A 157 -30.01 -10.64 -25.48
N SER A 158 -30.12 -10.58 -24.15
CA SER A 158 -30.05 -11.74 -23.23
C SER A 158 -31.07 -11.55 -22.10
N PRO A 159 -31.66 -12.64 -21.58
CA PRO A 159 -32.73 -12.57 -20.59
C PRO A 159 -32.19 -12.08 -19.25
N SER A 160 -32.91 -11.14 -18.64
CA SER A 160 -32.54 -10.46 -17.40
C SER A 160 -32.45 -11.42 -16.21
N PRO A 161 -31.44 -11.30 -15.33
CA PRO A 161 -31.60 -11.76 -13.96
C PRO A 161 -32.63 -10.87 -13.27
N LEU A 162 -33.57 -11.49 -12.54
CA LEU A 162 -34.56 -10.80 -11.71
C LEU A 162 -33.84 -9.80 -10.79
N GLN A 163 -34.01 -8.52 -11.07
CA GLN A 163 -33.66 -7.45 -10.15
C GLN A 163 -34.73 -7.46 -9.05
N THR A 164 -34.33 -7.88 -7.85
CA THR A 164 -35.13 -7.66 -6.64
C THR A 164 -35.21 -6.14 -6.43
N LEU A 165 -36.38 -5.57 -6.73
CA LEU A 165 -36.70 -4.18 -6.44
C LEU A 165 -36.45 -3.92 -4.94
N PRO A 166 -35.82 -2.80 -4.53
CA PRO A 166 -35.84 -2.42 -3.13
C PRO A 166 -37.30 -2.24 -2.68
N PRO A 167 -37.68 -2.67 -1.48
CA PRO A 167 -39.04 -2.52 -0.98
C PRO A 167 -39.42 -1.02 -0.93
N PRO A 168 -40.68 -0.67 -1.19
CA PRO A 168 -41.14 0.71 -1.09
C PRO A 168 -40.93 1.23 0.34
N PRO A 169 -40.71 2.54 0.52
CA PRO A 169 -40.57 3.13 1.85
C PRO A 169 -41.84 2.85 2.67
N LEU A 170 -41.67 2.42 3.91
CA LEU A 170 -42.80 2.17 4.82
C LEU A 170 -43.63 3.46 4.99
N PRO A 171 -44.97 3.34 5.10
CA PRO A 171 -45.81 4.48 5.44
C PRO A 171 -45.40 5.05 6.81
N PRO A 172 -45.52 6.37 7.02
CA PRO A 172 -45.21 6.98 8.30
C PRO A 172 -46.09 6.40 9.42
N PRO A 173 -45.57 6.26 10.65
CA PRO A 173 -46.35 5.74 11.76
C PRO A 173 -47.56 6.65 12.05
N PRO A 174 -48.69 6.09 12.52
CA PRO A 174 -49.85 6.89 12.89
C PRO A 174 -49.50 7.87 14.01
N PRO A 175 -50.14 9.05 14.05
CA PRO A 175 -49.91 10.03 15.11
C PRO A 175 -50.28 9.41 16.48
N PRO A 176 -49.58 9.81 17.55
CA PRO A 176 -49.90 9.32 18.89
C PRO A 176 -51.32 9.74 19.29
N PRO A 177 -52.01 8.93 20.11
CA PRO A 177 -53.34 9.26 20.60
C PRO A 177 -53.31 10.56 21.42
N PRO A 178 -54.41 11.35 21.41
CA PRO A 178 -54.49 12.55 22.23
C PRO A 178 -54.38 12.20 23.72
N PRO A 179 -53.80 13.09 24.53
CA PRO A 179 -53.69 12.87 25.96
C PRO A 179 -55.08 12.74 26.62
N PRO A 180 -55.22 11.93 27.67
CA PRO A 180 -56.48 11.80 28.38
C PRO A 180 -56.90 13.14 29.01
N PRO A 181 -58.20 13.42 29.12
CA PRO A 181 -58.67 14.61 29.81
C PRO A 181 -58.25 14.59 31.28
N PRO A 182 -58.01 15.76 31.90
CA PRO A 182 -57.63 15.83 33.30
C PRO A 182 -58.76 15.26 34.17
N VAL A 183 -58.39 14.33 35.06
CA VAL A 183 -59.26 13.82 36.11
C VAL A 183 -59.53 14.95 37.11
N SER A 184 -60.75 15.47 37.10
CA SER A 184 -61.26 16.32 38.17
C SER A 184 -61.24 15.53 39.48
N SER A 185 -60.26 15.84 40.32
CA SER A 185 -60.19 15.32 41.68
C SER A 185 -61.20 16.06 42.54
N THR A 186 -62.40 15.51 42.66
CA THR A 186 -63.35 15.88 43.71
C THR A 186 -62.76 15.43 45.04
N THR A 187 -62.27 16.39 45.83
CA THR A 187 -62.01 16.21 47.26
C THR A 187 -63.34 16.02 47.99
N PRO A 188 -63.49 14.99 48.85
CA PRO A 188 -64.63 14.89 49.73
C PRO A 188 -64.47 15.84 50.93
N VAL A 189 -65.57 16.51 51.25
CA VAL A 189 -65.80 17.29 52.47
C VAL A 189 -65.62 16.40 53.70
N GLY A 190 -64.94 16.93 54.71
CA GLY A 190 -64.79 16.26 56.00
C GLY A 190 -64.22 17.17 57.09
N SER A 191 -65.08 18.06 57.62
CA SER A 191 -65.25 18.45 59.05
C SER A 191 -65.98 19.79 59.13
#